data_AF-A0A9E5EJL3-F1
#
_entry.id   AF-A0A9E5EJL3-F1
#
_cell.length_a   1.000
_cell.length_b   1.000
_cell.length_c   1.000
_cell.angle_alpha   90.00
_cell.angle_beta   90.00
_cell.angle_gamma   90.00
#
_symmetry.space_group_name_H-M   'P 1'
#
loop_
_entity.id
_entity.type
_entity.pdbx_description
1 polymer ?
#
loop_
_entity_poly.entity_id
_entity_poly.type
_entity_poly.pdbx_seq_one_letter_code
_entity_poly.pdbx_strand_id
1 'polypeptide(L)'
;NILKATPTVTIPPVASTLNSGQTLASSTLSGGVASVSGTFSWTDPTVQPAAGTSSCSVTFTPTDTFYYTNATTTVSVTVNAPGYPSWVGGYNWAGGDSSPTGDPDGDGLANLVEYATGQNPMVANANPITFRQVQINGNTYLQLSVTRNQSVTNVLIEGLSAGTLSDPAAWSTLTTVTVTDTPLVFAVRDSLPVESNEKRFLYLRFTLQP
;
A
#
# COMPACT_ATOMS: atom_id res chain seq x y z
N ASN A 1 45.85 27.62 2.23
CA ASN A 1 44.72 26.85 1.66
C ASN A 1 43.89 26.36 2.84
N ILE A 2 42.63 26.78 2.98
CA ILE A 2 41.75 26.29 4.05
C ILE A 2 40.92 25.17 3.43
N LEU A 3 41.01 23.95 4.00
CA LEU A 3 40.13 22.85 3.61
C LEU A 3 38.72 23.14 4.12
N LYS A 4 37.72 23.06 3.23
CA LYS A 4 36.31 23.22 3.60
C LYS A 4 35.86 22.05 4.47
N ALA A 5 34.99 22.32 5.43
CA ALA A 5 34.35 21.30 6.25
C ALA A 5 33.08 20.76 5.58
N THR A 6 32.71 19.51 5.86
CA THR A 6 31.43 18.93 5.40
C THR A 6 30.42 18.94 6.54
N PRO A 7 29.27 19.60 6.38
CA PRO A 7 28.23 19.58 7.41
C PRO A 7 27.66 18.19 7.64
N THR A 8 27.21 17.95 8.87
CA THR A 8 26.51 16.72 9.24
C THR A 8 25.01 16.98 9.19
N VAL A 9 24.27 16.16 8.43
CA VAL A 9 22.81 16.11 8.49
C VAL A 9 22.42 15.24 9.69
N THR A 10 21.82 15.83 10.71
CA THR A 10 21.43 15.11 11.94
C THR A 10 20.00 14.57 11.87
N ILE A 11 19.13 15.26 11.13
CA ILE A 11 17.76 14.82 10.86
C ILE A 11 17.52 15.00 9.36
N PRO A 12 17.28 13.93 8.59
CA PRO A 12 16.89 14.06 7.18
C PRO A 12 15.55 14.80 7.03
N PRO A 13 15.31 15.53 5.94
CA PRO A 13 14.01 16.12 5.68
C PRO A 13 12.97 15.02 5.37
N VAL A 14 11.69 15.39 5.43
CA VAL A 14 10.56 14.52 5.08
C VAL A 14 10.04 14.91 3.70
N ALA A 15 9.82 13.91 2.85
CA ALA A 15 9.25 14.06 1.52
C ALA A 15 7.71 13.94 1.55
N SER A 16 7.02 14.76 0.77
CA SER A 16 5.59 14.56 0.51
C SER A 16 5.36 13.36 -0.42
N THR A 17 4.24 12.66 -0.23
CA THR A 17 3.81 11.54 -1.08
C THR A 17 3.68 11.97 -2.54
N LEU A 18 4.05 11.08 -3.46
CA LEU A 18 3.86 11.20 -4.90
C LEU A 18 2.75 10.27 -5.38
N ASN A 19 2.22 10.54 -6.57
CA ASN A 19 1.44 9.57 -7.34
C ASN A 19 2.30 9.00 -8.47
N SER A 20 2.02 7.75 -8.86
CA SER A 20 2.70 7.10 -9.99
C SER A 20 2.71 8.01 -11.22
N GLY A 21 3.87 8.08 -11.88
CA GLY A 21 4.06 8.99 -13.01
C GLY A 21 4.78 10.30 -12.63
N GLN A 22 4.79 10.70 -11.36
CA GLN A 22 5.45 11.95 -10.94
C GLN A 22 6.95 11.77 -10.67
N THR A 23 7.71 12.83 -10.94
CA THR A 23 9.13 12.91 -10.58
C THR A 23 9.32 13.48 -9.18
N LEU A 24 10.53 13.35 -8.63
CA LEU A 24 10.91 13.93 -7.34
C LEU A 24 10.71 15.45 -7.29
N ALA A 25 10.76 16.16 -8.41
CA ALA A 25 10.39 17.58 -8.50
C ALA A 25 8.98 17.89 -7.96
N SER A 26 8.06 16.93 -8.00
CA SER A 26 6.69 17.08 -7.47
C SER A 26 6.61 16.82 -5.95
N SER A 27 7.66 16.27 -5.34
CA SER A 27 7.71 15.99 -3.90
C SER A 27 8.37 17.14 -3.15
N THR A 28 7.64 17.73 -2.21
CA THR A 28 8.18 18.80 -1.35
C THR A 28 8.99 18.19 -0.21
N LEU A 29 10.20 18.71 0.00
CA LEU A 29 11.01 18.42 1.17
C LEU A 29 10.70 19.43 2.28
N SER A 30 10.44 18.95 3.49
CA SER A 30 10.14 19.78 4.66
C SER A 30 10.90 19.33 5.90
N GLY A 31 11.17 20.26 6.82
CA GLY A 31 11.99 19.99 8.00
C GLY A 31 13.45 19.71 7.67
N GLY A 32 14.06 18.78 8.41
CA GLY A 32 15.48 18.46 8.32
C GLY A 32 16.36 19.38 9.19
N VAL A 33 17.45 18.85 9.70
CA VAL A 33 18.42 19.56 10.55
C VAL A 33 19.83 19.18 10.13
N ALA A 34 20.69 20.19 10.01
CA ALA A 34 22.11 20.04 9.77
C ALA A 34 22.93 20.84 10.78
N SER A 35 24.23 20.57 10.88
CA SER A 35 25.15 21.22 11.82
C SER A 35 25.37 22.72 11.54
N VAL A 36 24.96 23.22 10.37
CA VAL A 36 25.01 24.63 9.97
C VAL A 36 23.75 24.99 9.19
N SER A 37 23.47 26.30 9.02
CA SER A 37 22.36 26.77 8.20
C SER A 37 22.54 26.42 6.72
N GLY A 38 21.44 26.06 6.05
CA GLY A 38 21.42 25.70 4.64
C GLY A 38 20.05 25.21 4.21
N THR A 39 19.98 24.63 3.01
CA THR A 39 18.75 24.14 2.40
C THR A 39 18.91 22.71 1.90
N PHE A 40 17.80 21.98 1.82
CA PHE A 40 17.72 20.64 1.25
C PHE A 40 17.03 20.70 -0.11
N SER A 41 17.59 19.99 -1.10
CA SER A 41 16.98 19.79 -2.42
C SER A 41 17.21 18.38 -2.91
N TRP A 42 16.31 17.84 -3.74
CA TRP A 42 16.56 16.57 -4.42
C TRP A 42 17.89 16.63 -5.19
N THR A 43 18.70 15.57 -5.09
CA THR A 43 19.97 15.49 -5.83
C THR A 43 19.72 15.44 -7.34
N ASP A 44 18.72 14.65 -7.75
CA ASP A 44 18.20 14.62 -9.11
C ASP A 44 16.67 14.70 -9.08
N PRO A 45 16.08 15.88 -9.38
CA PRO A 45 14.63 16.07 -9.33
C PRO A 45 13.90 15.40 -10.52
N THR A 46 14.62 14.92 -11.53
CA THR A 46 14.03 14.29 -12.73
C THR A 46 13.74 12.81 -12.54
N VAL A 47 14.28 12.20 -11.48
CA VAL A 47 14.00 10.81 -11.12
C VAL A 47 12.51 10.63 -10.91
N GLN A 48 11.95 9.60 -11.55
CA GLN A 48 10.57 9.13 -11.40
C GLN A 48 10.61 7.80 -10.64
N PRO A 49 10.40 7.78 -9.30
CA PRO A 49 10.43 6.54 -8.54
C PRO A 49 9.24 5.65 -8.88
N ALA A 50 9.43 4.33 -8.78
CA ALA A 50 8.34 3.37 -8.91
C ALA A 50 7.33 3.49 -7.76
N ALA A 51 6.09 3.03 -7.99
CA ALA A 51 5.07 2.90 -6.95
C ALA A 51 5.60 2.08 -5.75
N GLY A 52 5.20 2.46 -4.54
CA GLY A 52 5.71 1.91 -3.29
C GLY A 52 6.64 2.87 -2.57
N THR A 53 7.48 2.33 -1.69
CA THR A 53 8.41 3.13 -0.89
C THR A 53 9.85 2.88 -1.34
N SER A 54 10.59 3.94 -1.62
CA SER A 54 12.00 3.87 -2.01
C SER A 54 12.82 4.96 -1.32
N SER A 55 14.13 4.76 -1.25
CA SER A 55 15.06 5.75 -0.68
C SER A 55 15.62 6.61 -1.81
N CYS A 56 15.48 7.93 -1.72
CA CYS A 56 15.93 8.87 -2.72
C CYS A 56 16.96 9.85 -2.15
N SER A 57 17.92 10.29 -2.98
CA SER A 57 19.02 11.15 -2.56
C SER A 57 18.63 12.62 -2.49
N VAL A 58 19.04 13.27 -1.41
CA VAL A 58 18.87 14.70 -1.15
C VAL A 58 20.24 15.33 -0.89
N THR A 59 20.47 16.49 -1.49
CA THR A 59 21.65 17.32 -1.28
C THR A 59 21.32 18.42 -0.29
N PHE A 60 22.12 18.52 0.77
CA PHE A 60 22.15 19.67 1.66
C PHE A 60 23.18 20.68 1.15
N THR A 61 22.76 21.92 0.92
CA THR A 61 23.60 23.03 0.50
C THR A 61 23.72 24.04 1.64
N PRO A 62 24.90 24.21 2.25
CA PRO A 62 25.11 25.18 3.32
C PRO A 62 24.94 26.61 2.79
N THR A 63 24.43 27.52 3.62
CA THR A 63 24.35 28.94 3.26
C THR A 63 25.75 29.54 3.08
N ASP A 64 26.71 29.15 3.94
CA ASP A 64 28.10 29.53 3.82
C ASP A 64 28.89 28.50 3.00
N THR A 65 28.91 28.69 1.69
CA THR A 65 29.64 27.80 0.77
C THR A 65 31.14 28.11 0.71
N PHE A 66 31.63 29.14 1.41
CA PHE A 66 33.06 29.45 1.46
C PHE A 66 33.78 28.48 2.40
N TYR A 67 33.22 28.23 3.59
CA TYR A 67 33.80 27.33 4.58
C TYR A 67 33.29 25.89 4.50
N TYR A 68 32.15 25.65 3.84
CA TYR A 68 31.52 24.34 3.83
C TYR A 68 31.32 23.76 2.42
N THR A 69 31.43 22.44 2.30
CA THR A 69 31.00 21.67 1.13
C THR A 69 29.55 21.21 1.29
N ASN A 70 28.93 20.80 0.19
CA ASN A 70 27.63 20.11 0.26
C ASN A 70 27.76 18.77 0.98
N ALA A 71 26.63 18.31 1.52
CA ALA A 71 26.48 16.97 2.09
C ALA A 71 25.29 16.26 1.42
N THR A 72 25.27 14.94 1.46
CA THR A 72 24.16 14.13 0.93
C THR A 72 23.53 13.31 2.04
N THR A 73 22.21 13.15 1.98
CA THR A 73 21.45 12.21 2.81
C THR A 73 20.45 11.49 1.92
N THR A 74 19.84 10.42 2.43
CA THR A 74 18.68 9.80 1.79
C THR A 74 17.40 10.10 2.55
N VAL A 75 16.28 10.08 1.83
CA VAL A 75 14.92 10.31 2.35
C VAL A 75 14.02 9.21 1.81
N SER A 76 13.12 8.70 2.66
CA SER A 76 12.08 7.75 2.24
C SER A 76 10.98 8.48 1.46
N VAL A 77 10.72 8.04 0.23
CA VAL A 77 9.67 8.57 -0.64
C VAL A 77 8.62 7.49 -0.85
N THR A 78 7.37 7.85 -0.58
CA THR A 78 6.21 7.00 -0.88
C THR A 78 5.53 7.48 -2.16
N VAL A 79 5.27 6.56 -3.07
CA VAL A 79 4.58 6.78 -4.34
C VAL A 79 3.34 5.90 -4.38
N ASN A 80 2.15 6.49 -4.51
CA ASN A 80 0.91 5.75 -4.71
C ASN A 80 0.92 5.04 -6.07
N ALA A 81 0.35 3.83 -6.13
CA ALA A 81 0.13 3.08 -7.34
C ALA A 81 -0.74 3.86 -8.34
N PRO A 82 -0.60 3.59 -9.65
CA PRO A 82 -1.55 4.10 -10.62
C PRO A 82 -2.95 3.55 -10.32
N GLY A 83 -4.00 4.33 -10.62
CA GLY A 83 -5.37 3.84 -10.53
C GLY A 83 -5.61 2.63 -11.45
N TYR A 84 -6.64 1.83 -11.13
CA TYR A 84 -6.93 0.56 -11.81
C TYR A 84 -6.87 0.63 -13.35
N PRO A 85 -7.48 1.63 -14.05
CA PRO A 85 -7.39 1.69 -15.51
C PRO A 85 -5.96 1.86 -16.05
N SER A 86 -5.12 2.63 -15.35
CA SER A 86 -3.72 2.82 -15.73
C SER A 86 -2.87 1.59 -15.40
N TRP A 87 -3.15 0.91 -14.28
CA TRP A 87 -2.56 -0.38 -13.96
C TRP A 87 -2.89 -1.42 -15.04
N VAL A 88 -4.16 -1.50 -15.47
CA VAL A 88 -4.60 -2.36 -16.57
C VAL A 88 -3.84 -2.07 -17.88
N GLY A 89 -3.63 -0.79 -18.19
CA GLY A 89 -2.87 -0.37 -19.37
C GLY A 89 -1.39 -0.81 -19.38
N GLY A 90 -0.86 -1.27 -18.25
CA GLY A 90 0.50 -1.78 -18.12
C GLY A 90 0.69 -3.23 -18.60
N TYR A 91 -0.38 -3.97 -18.86
CA TYR A 91 -0.34 -5.39 -19.21
C TYR A 91 -0.78 -5.66 -20.66
N ASN A 92 -0.20 -6.70 -21.25
CA ASN A 92 -0.71 -7.29 -22.48
C ASN A 92 -1.65 -8.46 -22.13
N TRP A 93 -2.94 -8.22 -22.24
CA TRP A 93 -3.99 -9.16 -21.82
C TRP A 93 -4.16 -10.36 -22.75
N ALA A 94 -3.58 -10.36 -23.95
CA ALA A 94 -3.71 -11.44 -24.93
C ALA A 94 -5.18 -11.89 -25.20
N GLY A 95 -6.15 -10.98 -25.03
CA GLY A 95 -7.58 -11.27 -25.16
C GLY A 95 -8.29 -11.69 -23.87
N GLY A 96 -7.59 -11.75 -22.74
CA GLY A 96 -8.16 -11.98 -21.41
C GLY A 96 -9.04 -10.83 -20.93
N ASP A 97 -9.95 -11.14 -19.99
CA ASP A 97 -10.86 -10.16 -19.39
C ASP A 97 -10.12 -9.28 -18.37
N SER A 98 -9.94 -8.00 -18.71
CA SER A 98 -9.31 -7.01 -17.84
C SER A 98 -10.28 -6.32 -16.86
N SER A 99 -11.55 -6.73 -16.83
CA SER A 99 -12.54 -6.18 -15.89
C SER A 99 -12.11 -6.42 -14.43
N PRO A 100 -12.54 -5.58 -13.46
CA PRO A 100 -12.22 -5.80 -12.05
C PRO A 100 -12.58 -7.20 -11.51
N THR A 101 -13.55 -7.87 -12.14
CA THR A 101 -14.04 -9.20 -11.79
C THR A 101 -13.47 -10.32 -12.66
N GLY A 102 -12.70 -9.98 -13.70
CA GLY A 102 -12.07 -10.95 -14.59
C GLY A 102 -10.97 -11.72 -13.88
N ASP A 103 -10.71 -12.93 -14.36
CA ASP A 103 -9.66 -13.85 -13.90
C ASP A 103 -9.08 -14.49 -15.18
N PRO A 104 -8.20 -13.76 -15.90
CA PRO A 104 -7.72 -14.21 -17.20
C PRO A 104 -6.64 -15.30 -17.12
N ASP A 105 -6.02 -15.51 -15.96
CA ASP A 105 -5.01 -16.55 -15.75
C ASP A 105 -5.55 -17.82 -15.06
N GLY A 106 -6.78 -17.77 -14.54
CA GLY A 106 -7.57 -18.90 -14.07
C GLY A 106 -7.16 -19.40 -12.69
N ASP A 107 -6.56 -18.57 -11.85
CA ASP A 107 -6.14 -18.94 -10.50
C ASP A 107 -7.23 -18.75 -9.42
N GLY A 108 -8.36 -18.19 -9.81
CA GLY A 108 -9.50 -17.90 -8.94
C GLY A 108 -9.42 -16.55 -8.22
N LEU A 109 -8.44 -15.70 -8.55
CA LEU A 109 -8.33 -14.33 -8.09
C LEU A 109 -8.85 -13.39 -9.17
N ALA A 110 -9.74 -12.48 -8.76
CA ALA A 110 -10.17 -11.42 -9.66
C ALA A 110 -9.06 -10.36 -9.79
N ASN A 111 -8.93 -9.75 -10.97
CA ASN A 111 -7.98 -8.66 -11.24
C ASN A 111 -7.98 -7.55 -10.17
N LEU A 112 -9.15 -7.23 -9.57
CA LEU A 112 -9.23 -6.23 -8.50
C LEU A 112 -8.56 -6.69 -7.19
N VAL A 113 -8.62 -7.98 -6.88
CA VAL A 113 -7.92 -8.57 -5.74
C VAL A 113 -6.42 -8.52 -5.99
N GLU A 114 -5.99 -8.85 -7.20
CA GLU A 114 -4.58 -8.82 -7.57
C GLU A 114 -4.01 -7.41 -7.56
N TYR A 115 -4.74 -6.44 -8.15
CA TYR A 115 -4.41 -5.03 -8.06
C TYR A 115 -4.24 -4.59 -6.59
N ALA A 116 -5.22 -4.89 -5.74
CA ALA A 116 -5.21 -4.50 -4.33
C ALA A 116 -4.09 -5.19 -3.52
N THR A 117 -3.55 -6.30 -4.00
CA THR A 117 -2.54 -7.11 -3.30
C THR A 117 -1.16 -7.04 -3.96
N GLY A 118 -1.04 -6.37 -5.12
CA GLY A 118 0.21 -6.19 -5.86
C GLY A 118 0.63 -7.41 -6.68
N GLN A 119 -0.33 -8.26 -7.05
CA GLN A 119 -0.14 -9.46 -7.85
C GLN A 119 -0.22 -9.16 -9.36
N ASN A 120 0.13 -10.13 -10.20
CA ASN A 120 0.19 -9.97 -11.64
C ASN A 120 -0.97 -10.72 -12.32
N PRO A 121 -1.92 -10.00 -12.95
CA PRO A 121 -3.17 -10.56 -13.48
C PRO A 121 -3.00 -11.51 -14.67
N MET A 122 -1.77 -11.75 -15.11
CA MET A 122 -1.48 -12.64 -16.23
C MET A 122 -0.67 -13.86 -15.79
N VAL A 123 -0.50 -14.07 -14.49
CA VAL A 123 0.34 -15.13 -13.92
C VAL A 123 -0.33 -15.68 -12.68
N ALA A 124 -0.77 -16.94 -12.76
CA ALA A 124 -1.39 -17.62 -11.62
C ALA A 124 -0.57 -17.46 -10.32
N ASN A 125 -1.21 -16.97 -9.27
CA ASN A 125 -0.61 -16.57 -8.02
C ASN A 125 -1.20 -17.34 -6.83
N ALA A 126 -0.51 -17.25 -5.70
CA ALA A 126 -1.02 -17.79 -4.45
C ALA A 126 -2.08 -16.86 -3.89
N ASN A 127 -3.20 -17.42 -3.43
CA ASN A 127 -4.28 -16.64 -2.85
C ASN A 127 -3.78 -15.82 -1.65
N PRO A 128 -3.85 -14.47 -1.70
CA PRO A 128 -3.35 -13.60 -0.63
C PRO A 128 -4.29 -13.55 0.58
N ILE A 129 -5.48 -14.13 0.47
CA ILE A 129 -6.49 -14.20 1.52
C ILE A 129 -6.28 -15.49 2.31
N THR A 130 -5.95 -15.34 3.59
CA THR A 130 -5.79 -16.46 4.51
C THR A 130 -7.03 -16.61 5.39
N PHE A 131 -7.52 -17.84 5.51
CA PHE A 131 -8.51 -18.22 6.50
C PHE A 131 -7.85 -18.82 7.74
N ARG A 132 -8.36 -18.47 8.93
CA ARG A 132 -8.02 -19.18 10.17
C ARG A 132 -9.16 -19.14 11.17
N GLN A 133 -9.06 -20.00 12.18
CA GLN A 133 -9.82 -19.87 13.42
C GLN A 133 -8.97 -19.18 14.49
N VAL A 134 -9.57 -18.30 15.29
CA VAL A 134 -8.90 -17.60 16.40
C VAL A 134 -9.65 -17.79 17.71
N GLN A 135 -8.89 -17.95 18.80
CA GLN A 135 -9.42 -18.03 20.16
C GLN A 135 -9.47 -16.64 20.79
N ILE A 136 -10.64 -16.22 21.27
CA ILE A 136 -10.81 -14.95 22.00
C ILE A 136 -11.70 -15.24 23.20
N ASN A 137 -11.16 -15.02 24.41
CA ASN A 137 -11.86 -15.26 25.68
C ASN A 137 -12.51 -16.65 25.79
N GLY A 138 -11.84 -17.67 25.26
CA GLY A 138 -12.31 -19.07 25.30
C GLY A 138 -13.31 -19.47 24.22
N ASN A 139 -13.65 -18.59 23.27
CA ASN A 139 -14.49 -18.91 22.12
C ASN A 139 -13.69 -18.88 20.81
N THR A 140 -14.09 -19.72 19.85
CA THR A 140 -13.48 -19.80 18.52
C THR A 140 -14.22 -18.90 17.53
N TYR A 141 -13.50 -18.09 16.75
CA TYR A 141 -14.08 -17.25 15.69
C TYR A 141 -13.45 -17.56 14.34
N LEU A 142 -14.26 -17.50 13.27
CA LEU A 142 -13.77 -17.50 11.90
C LEU A 142 -13.11 -16.15 11.59
N GLN A 143 -11.94 -16.16 10.96
CA GLN A 143 -11.24 -14.95 10.57
C GLN A 143 -10.66 -15.06 9.15
N LEU A 144 -10.80 -13.98 8.38
CA LEU A 144 -10.05 -13.75 7.15
C LEU A 144 -9.01 -12.66 7.37
N SER A 145 -7.88 -12.79 6.68
CA SER A 145 -6.92 -11.69 6.53
C SER A 145 -6.35 -11.66 5.12
N VAL A 146 -5.99 -10.47 4.66
CA VAL A 146 -5.36 -10.25 3.35
C VAL A 146 -4.21 -9.25 3.48
N THR A 147 -3.11 -9.52 2.78
CA THR A 147 -2.01 -8.57 2.62
C THR A 147 -2.33 -7.62 1.48
N ARG A 148 -2.18 -6.32 1.72
CA ARG A 148 -2.45 -5.24 0.77
C ARG A 148 -1.14 -4.78 0.11
N ASN A 149 -1.24 -4.31 -1.13
CA ASN A 149 -0.24 -3.42 -1.68
C ASN A 149 -0.45 -2.02 -1.09
N GLN A 150 0.43 -1.62 -0.17
CA GLN A 150 0.34 -0.34 0.55
C GLN A 150 0.35 0.91 -0.37
N SER A 151 0.78 0.78 -1.62
CA SER A 151 0.72 1.88 -2.59
C SER A 151 -0.64 2.04 -3.25
N VAL A 152 -1.51 1.02 -3.20
CA VAL A 152 -2.89 1.09 -3.70
C VAL A 152 -3.78 1.69 -2.63
N THR A 153 -4.22 2.94 -2.85
CA THR A 153 -5.00 3.70 -1.87
C THR A 153 -6.48 3.83 -2.23
N ASN A 154 -6.91 3.30 -3.38
CA ASN A 154 -8.26 3.47 -3.93
C ASN A 154 -9.07 2.16 -3.97
N VAL A 155 -8.78 1.21 -3.07
CA VAL A 155 -9.59 0.00 -2.91
C VAL A 155 -10.06 -0.11 -1.47
N LEU A 156 -11.37 -0.13 -1.29
CA LEU A 156 -11.99 -0.46 -0.01
C LEU A 156 -12.10 -1.98 0.11
N ILE A 157 -11.65 -2.52 1.26
CA ILE A 157 -11.81 -3.93 1.60
C ILE A 157 -12.74 -4.03 2.81
N GLU A 158 -13.83 -4.77 2.65
CA GLU A 158 -14.81 -4.99 3.72
C GLU A 158 -14.91 -6.49 4.03
N GLY A 159 -15.06 -6.82 5.31
CA GLY A 159 -15.48 -8.16 5.72
C GLY A 159 -16.99 -8.24 5.76
N LEU A 160 -17.56 -9.29 5.17
CA LEU A 160 -18.99 -9.55 5.25
C LEU A 160 -19.23 -10.97 5.73
N SER A 161 -20.21 -11.13 6.61
CA SER A 161 -20.67 -12.44 7.03
C SER A 161 -22.17 -12.62 6.83
N ALA A 162 -22.58 -13.88 6.68
CA ALA A 162 -23.96 -14.27 6.48
C ALA A 162 -24.26 -15.63 7.11
N GLY A 163 -25.53 -15.87 7.41
CA GLY A 163 -26.03 -17.17 7.86
C GLY A 163 -26.24 -18.21 6.74
N THR A 164 -26.19 -17.75 5.49
CA THR A 164 -26.48 -18.55 4.29
C THR A 164 -25.66 -18.05 3.11
N LEU A 165 -25.38 -18.93 2.14
CA LEU A 165 -24.82 -18.58 0.84
C LEU A 165 -25.89 -18.27 -0.21
N SER A 166 -27.15 -18.63 0.05
CA SER A 166 -28.22 -18.61 -0.96
C SER A 166 -28.90 -17.25 -1.13
N ASP A 167 -28.70 -16.33 -0.18
CA ASP A 167 -29.33 -15.02 -0.18
C ASP A 167 -28.26 -13.91 -0.19
N PRO A 168 -28.04 -13.23 -1.33
CA PRO A 168 -27.11 -12.11 -1.42
C PRO A 168 -27.40 -10.97 -0.44
N ALA A 169 -28.66 -10.77 -0.05
CA ALA A 169 -29.05 -9.70 0.90
C ALA A 169 -28.70 -10.05 2.35
N ALA A 170 -28.39 -11.31 2.65
CA ALA A 170 -28.01 -11.76 3.99
C ALA A 170 -26.57 -11.37 4.38
N TRP A 171 -25.74 -10.96 3.42
CA TRP A 171 -24.35 -10.56 3.66
C TRP A 171 -24.27 -9.15 4.25
N SER A 172 -23.66 -9.05 5.43
CA SER A 172 -23.56 -7.78 6.15
C SER A 172 -22.18 -7.55 6.74
N THR A 173 -21.76 -6.29 6.78
CA THR A 173 -20.58 -5.83 7.51
C THR A 173 -20.84 -5.72 9.02
N LEU A 174 -22.11 -5.57 9.43
CA LEU A 174 -22.50 -5.41 10.85
C LEU A 174 -22.28 -6.67 11.69
N THR A 175 -22.20 -7.84 11.06
CA THR A 175 -21.95 -9.12 11.71
C THR A 175 -20.47 -9.53 11.64
N THR A 176 -19.59 -8.56 11.44
CA THR A 176 -18.14 -8.76 11.47
C THR A 176 -17.48 -7.80 12.46
N VAL A 177 -16.27 -8.16 12.88
CA VAL A 177 -15.43 -7.32 13.72
C VAL A 177 -14.08 -7.18 13.07
N THR A 178 -13.70 -5.94 12.75
CA THR A 178 -12.37 -5.60 12.25
C THR A 178 -11.34 -5.91 13.32
N VAL A 179 -10.40 -6.80 12.99
CA VAL A 179 -9.28 -7.17 13.85
C VAL A 179 -8.10 -6.25 13.59
N THR A 180 -7.85 -5.92 12.32
CA THR A 180 -6.75 -5.04 11.90
C THR A 180 -7.12 -4.34 10.61
N ASP A 181 -6.86 -3.05 10.53
CA ASP A 181 -6.99 -2.27 9.31
C ASP A 181 -5.81 -1.30 9.21
N THR A 182 -4.81 -1.70 8.42
CA THR A 182 -3.58 -0.94 8.19
C THR A 182 -3.29 -0.90 6.69
N PRO A 183 -2.43 0.00 6.20
CA PRO A 183 -2.07 0.01 4.77
C PRO A 183 -1.51 -1.32 4.25
N LEU A 184 -0.94 -2.18 5.10
CA LEU A 184 -0.35 -3.46 4.71
C LEU A 184 -1.26 -4.67 4.93
N VAL A 185 -2.14 -4.63 5.93
CA VAL A 185 -2.96 -5.79 6.32
C VAL A 185 -4.37 -5.36 6.66
N PHE A 186 -5.34 -6.10 6.11
CA PHE A 186 -6.72 -6.13 6.58
C PHE A 186 -7.01 -7.48 7.21
N ALA A 187 -7.67 -7.47 8.37
CA ALA A 187 -8.12 -8.67 9.03
C ALA A 187 -9.48 -8.44 9.68
N VAL A 188 -10.38 -9.41 9.49
CA VAL A 188 -11.77 -9.34 9.94
C VAL A 188 -12.22 -10.72 10.41
N ARG A 189 -13.00 -10.75 11.49
CA ARG A 189 -13.62 -11.98 12.00
C ARG A 189 -15.14 -11.88 11.99
N ASP A 190 -15.81 -13.02 12.06
CA ASP A 190 -17.23 -13.05 12.37
C ASP A 190 -17.48 -12.52 13.80
N SER A 191 -18.64 -11.90 14.03
CA SER A 191 -19.04 -11.43 15.36
C SER A 191 -19.49 -12.58 16.28
N LEU A 192 -19.94 -13.70 15.71
CA LEU A 192 -20.40 -14.87 16.42
C LEU A 192 -19.31 -15.97 16.47
N PRO A 193 -19.24 -16.70 17.59
CA PRO A 193 -18.32 -17.82 17.70
C PRO A 193 -18.84 -19.03 16.92
N VAL A 194 -17.92 -19.92 16.52
CA VAL A 194 -18.23 -21.16 15.80
C VAL A 194 -19.16 -22.06 16.63
N GLU A 195 -19.05 -21.97 17.97
CA GLU A 195 -19.84 -22.70 18.95
C GLU A 195 -21.32 -22.26 19.03
N SER A 196 -21.69 -21.16 18.36
CA SER A 196 -23.09 -20.68 18.33
C SER A 196 -24.07 -21.64 17.67
N ASN A 197 -23.60 -22.67 16.96
CA ASN A 197 -24.38 -23.59 16.13
C ASN A 197 -25.18 -22.91 15.00
N GLU A 198 -24.91 -21.63 14.72
CA GLU A 198 -25.37 -20.98 13.50
C GLU A 198 -24.42 -21.31 12.36
N LYS A 199 -24.97 -21.60 11.17
CA LYS A 199 -24.14 -21.63 9.96
C LYS A 199 -23.64 -20.21 9.73
N ARG A 200 -22.33 -20.04 9.59
CA ARG A 200 -21.70 -18.73 9.34
C ARG A 200 -20.74 -18.86 8.17
N PHE A 201 -20.84 -17.89 7.26
CA PHE A 201 -19.94 -17.74 6.11
C PHE A 201 -19.30 -16.36 6.18
N LEU A 202 -18.07 -16.24 5.70
CA LEU A 202 -17.28 -15.01 5.73
C LEU A 202 -16.60 -14.84 4.36
N TYR A 203 -16.65 -13.65 3.79
CA TYR A 203 -15.84 -13.29 2.61
C TYR A 203 -15.35 -11.84 2.71
N LEU A 204 -14.38 -11.52 1.86
CA LEU A 204 -13.88 -10.16 1.69
C LEU A 204 -14.45 -9.57 0.40
N ARG A 205 -15.05 -8.39 0.48
CA ARG A 205 -15.46 -7.60 -0.68
C ARG A 205 -14.43 -6.52 -0.95
N PHE A 206 -13.98 -6.46 -2.20
CA PHE A 206 -13.10 -5.43 -2.71
C PHE A 206 -13.91 -4.48 -3.59
N THR A 207 -13.83 -3.18 -3.32
CA THR A 207 -14.58 -2.15 -4.04
C THR A 207 -13.63 -1.05 -4.48
N LEU A 208 -13.47 -0.88 -5.79
CA LEU A 208 -12.74 0.25 -6.35
C LEU A 208 -13.42 1.56 -5.93
N GLN A 209 -12.66 2.49 -5.36
CA GLN A 209 -13.13 3.82 -4.99
C GLN A 209 -12.82 4.81 -6.12
N PRO A 210 -13.63 5.89 -6.25
CA PRO A 210 -13.38 6.98 -7.19
C PRO A 210 -12.01 7.65 -7.00
#